data_AF-X6M9K8-F1
#
_entry.id   AF-X6M9K8-F1
#
_cell.length_a   1.000
_cell.length_b   1.000
_cell.length_c   1.000
_cell.angle_alpha   90.00
_cell.angle_beta   90.00
_cell.angle_gamma   90.00
#
_symmetry.space_group_name_H-M   'P 1'
#
loop_
_entity.id
_entity.type
_entity.pdbx_description
1 polymer ?
#
loop_
_entity_poly.entity_id
_entity_poly.type
_entity_poly.pdbx_seq_one_letter_code
_entity_poly.pdbx_strand_id
1 'polypeptide(L)'
;PDNILIANDGHIKLSDFGLAKSFRTKNDDVISQYQQKAETLDKANGDEKEAADTPENTQATRAKYKERDRQLMFSTVGTPDYIAPEVFSRRGYDKKVDWWSLGVIMYECCVGFPPFYAEDPLATCRKIVHFRRYFRIPADAPLSEECKELIHNLICSPRRRYGFDELKKHAFFKDCPWDDLISVKPPFVPKLKHETDASHFEKVESQQAVDQHKQEYKASKTTGEGRDMFLCQHK
;
A
#
# COMPACT_ATOMS: atom_id res chain seq x y z
N PRO A 1 1.84 1.62 5.83
CA PRO A 1 0.52 1.30 5.23
C PRO A 1 -0.62 1.29 6.27
N ASP A 2 -1.71 1.99 5.97
CA ASP A 2 -2.76 2.36 6.94
C ASP A 2 -3.70 1.21 7.34
N ASN A 3 -3.82 0.19 6.49
CA ASN A 3 -4.71 -0.97 6.71
C ASN A 3 -4.07 -2.09 7.55
N ILE A 4 -2.87 -1.86 8.07
CA ILE A 4 -2.11 -2.81 8.89
C ILE A 4 -1.91 -2.16 10.26
N LEU A 5 -2.63 -2.67 11.26
CA LEU A 5 -2.55 -2.19 12.64
C LEU A 5 -1.66 -3.10 13.49
N ILE A 6 -1.10 -2.50 14.54
CA ILE A 6 -0.37 -3.20 15.59
C ILE A 6 -1.27 -3.27 16.82
N ALA A 7 -1.54 -4.49 17.28
CA ALA A 7 -2.32 -4.73 18.49
C ALA A 7 -1.52 -4.41 19.76
N ASN A 8 -2.18 -4.43 20.92
CA ASN A 8 -1.54 -4.15 22.21
C ASN A 8 -0.43 -5.14 22.58
N ASP A 9 -0.49 -6.36 22.06
CA ASP A 9 0.52 -7.40 22.19
C ASP A 9 1.68 -7.26 21.17
N GLY A 10 1.60 -6.29 20.26
CA GLY A 10 2.59 -6.04 19.21
C GLY A 10 2.37 -6.85 17.93
N HIS A 11 1.39 -7.75 17.89
CA HIS A 11 1.10 -8.53 16.69
C HIS A 11 0.28 -7.72 15.69
N ILE A 12 0.46 -8.06 14.40
CA ILE A 12 -0.21 -7.37 13.30
C ILE A 12 -1.67 -7.85 13.17
N LYS A 13 -2.59 -6.91 12.95
CA LYS A 13 -3.98 -7.16 12.57
C LYS A 13 -4.34 -6.30 11.36
N LEU A 14 -5.20 -6.81 10.50
CA LEU A 14 -5.75 -6.02 9.39
C LEU A 14 -6.99 -5.27 9.90
N SER A 15 -7.04 -3.96 9.71
CA SER A 15 -8.14 -3.11 10.19
C SER A 15 -9.32 -3.03 9.24
N ASP A 16 -9.06 -3.12 7.95
CA ASP A 16 -10.09 -2.80 6.96
C ASP A 16 -9.96 -3.68 5.71
N PHE A 17 -11.12 -4.19 5.29
CA PHE A 17 -11.37 -4.79 3.98
C PHE A 17 -12.40 -3.94 3.22
N GLY A 18 -12.62 -2.68 3.61
CA GLY A 18 -13.70 -1.79 3.19
C GLY A 18 -14.11 -2.00 1.74
N LEU A 19 -15.33 -2.52 1.55
CA LEU A 19 -15.87 -2.91 0.25
C LEU A 19 -14.91 -3.81 -0.56
N ALA A 20 -14.38 -4.90 0.05
CA ALA A 20 -13.72 -5.98 -0.66
C ALA A 20 -14.65 -6.44 -1.77
N LYS A 21 -14.39 -5.93 -2.98
CA LYS A 21 -15.39 -5.68 -4.02
C LYS A 21 -16.48 -6.76 -4.11
N SER A 22 -17.71 -6.37 -3.81
CA SER A 22 -18.85 -6.79 -4.62
C SER A 22 -18.50 -6.43 -6.07
N PHE A 23 -18.41 -7.44 -6.94
CA PHE A 23 -17.96 -7.31 -8.32
C PHE A 23 -18.60 -6.09 -9.01
N ARG A 24 -17.74 -5.18 -9.49
CA ARG A 24 -18.00 -3.88 -10.17
C ARG A 24 -18.53 -2.75 -9.28
N THR A 25 -17.67 -1.76 -9.03
CA THR A 25 -18.03 -0.45 -8.47
C THR A 25 -17.49 0.67 -9.36
N LYS A 26 -18.02 1.89 -9.20
CA LYS A 26 -17.61 3.13 -9.90
C LYS A 26 -16.08 3.38 -9.88
N ASN A 27 -15.36 2.79 -8.91
CA ASN A 27 -13.91 2.82 -8.83
C ASN A 27 -13.21 2.15 -10.02
N ASP A 28 -13.84 1.14 -10.67
CA ASP A 28 -13.30 0.50 -11.89
C ASP A 28 -13.27 1.44 -13.09
N ASP A 29 -14.19 2.41 -13.15
CA ASP A 29 -14.19 3.43 -14.19
C ASP A 29 -13.07 4.44 -13.96
N VAL A 30 -12.86 4.86 -12.71
CA VAL A 30 -11.75 5.74 -12.34
C VAL A 30 -10.39 5.08 -12.61
N ILE A 31 -10.19 3.84 -12.16
CA ILE A 31 -8.96 3.05 -12.37
C ILE A 31 -8.66 2.88 -13.86
N SER A 32 -9.67 2.66 -14.69
CA SER A 32 -9.46 2.53 -16.14
C SER A 32 -9.10 3.82 -16.85
N GLN A 33 -9.59 4.96 -16.37
CA GLN A 33 -9.18 6.27 -16.88
C GLN A 33 -7.71 6.52 -16.57
N TYR A 34 -7.22 6.06 -15.41
CA TYR A 34 -5.80 6.12 -15.07
C TYR A 34 -4.96 5.33 -16.08
N GLN A 35 -5.38 4.12 -16.48
CA GLN A 35 -4.65 3.34 -17.48
C GLN A 35 -4.60 4.05 -18.84
N GLN A 36 -5.74 4.49 -19.36
CA GLN A 36 -5.80 5.17 -20.66
C GLN A 36 -4.96 6.45 -20.68
N LYS A 37 -5.02 7.23 -19.59
CA LYS A 37 -4.21 8.44 -19.43
C LYS A 37 -2.72 8.13 -19.27
N ALA A 38 -2.37 7.08 -18.54
CA ALA A 38 -0.98 6.63 -18.40
C ALA A 38 -0.39 6.21 -19.75
N GLU A 39 -1.14 5.47 -20.57
CA GLU A 39 -0.72 5.06 -21.90
C GLU A 39 -0.59 6.23 -22.88
N THR A 40 -1.47 7.25 -22.81
CA THR A 40 -1.29 8.47 -23.62
C THR A 40 -0.12 9.32 -23.15
N LEU A 41 0.11 9.42 -21.83
CA LEU A 41 1.28 10.09 -21.28
C LEU A 41 2.60 9.40 -21.67
N ASP A 42 2.63 8.07 -21.71
CA ASP A 42 3.80 7.30 -22.14
C ASP A 42 4.10 7.53 -23.62
N LYS A 43 3.07 7.50 -24.49
CA LYS A 43 3.21 7.79 -25.93
C LYS A 43 3.61 9.24 -26.23
N ALA A 44 3.17 10.20 -25.41
CA ALA A 44 3.48 11.62 -25.59
C ALA A 44 4.91 11.98 -25.16
N ASN A 45 5.46 11.27 -24.17
CA ASN A 45 6.80 11.52 -23.63
C ASN A 45 7.87 10.63 -24.30
N GLY A 46 7.71 10.32 -25.59
CA GLY A 46 8.62 9.45 -26.35
C GLY A 46 10.09 9.79 -26.08
N ASP A 47 10.81 8.83 -25.49
CA ASP A 47 12.26 8.69 -25.28
C ASP A 47 13.12 9.90 -24.84
N GLU A 48 12.55 11.08 -24.63
CA GLU A 48 13.30 12.28 -24.26
C GLU A 48 13.22 12.55 -22.75
N LYS A 49 14.35 12.31 -22.09
CA LYS A 49 14.67 12.60 -20.68
C LYS A 49 13.92 11.77 -19.64
N GLU A 50 14.03 10.45 -19.73
CA GLU A 50 14.02 9.64 -18.52
C GLU A 50 15.45 9.35 -18.11
N ALA A 51 16.16 10.43 -17.73
CA ALA A 51 17.29 10.26 -16.84
C ALA A 51 16.80 9.37 -15.71
N ALA A 52 17.52 8.28 -15.49
CA ALA A 52 17.35 7.44 -14.34
C ALA A 52 16.97 8.33 -13.14
N ASP A 53 15.91 7.98 -12.43
CA ASP A 53 15.81 8.30 -11.00
C ASP A 53 17.06 7.66 -10.39
N THR A 54 18.19 8.38 -10.49
CA THR A 54 19.49 7.92 -10.03
C THR A 54 19.35 7.77 -8.52
N PRO A 55 20.00 6.76 -7.90
CA PRO A 55 19.93 6.50 -6.46
C PRO A 55 20.33 7.68 -5.55
N GLU A 56 20.82 8.79 -6.12
CA GLU A 56 21.18 10.04 -5.44
C GLU A 56 20.00 10.79 -4.80
N ASN A 57 18.75 10.49 -5.18
CA ASN A 57 17.57 11.23 -4.70
C ASN A 57 16.87 10.61 -3.48
N THR A 58 17.39 9.53 -2.91
CA THR A 58 16.74 8.76 -1.83
C THR A 58 16.32 9.62 -0.63
N GLN A 59 17.13 10.59 -0.19
CA GLN A 59 16.78 11.42 0.97
C GLN A 59 15.72 12.49 0.65
N ALA A 60 15.83 13.17 -0.50
CA ALA A 60 14.86 14.17 -0.93
C ALA A 60 13.51 13.52 -1.27
N THR A 61 13.53 12.37 -1.97
CA THR A 61 12.33 11.58 -2.27
C THR A 61 11.65 11.09 -0.98
N ARG A 62 12.42 10.62 0.02
CA ARG A 62 11.87 10.28 1.35
C ARG A 62 11.19 11.47 2.02
N ALA A 63 11.77 12.67 1.93
CA ALA A 63 11.18 13.87 2.52
C ALA A 63 9.86 14.25 1.82
N LYS A 64 9.85 14.27 0.48
CA LYS A 64 8.65 14.54 -0.32
C LYS A 64 7.55 13.49 -0.12
N TYR A 65 7.93 12.21 0.00
CA TYR A 65 6.98 11.14 0.27
C TYR A 65 6.30 11.36 1.63
N LYS A 66 7.07 11.65 2.69
CA LYS A 66 6.52 11.94 4.02
C LYS A 66 5.56 13.13 4.04
N GLU A 67 5.82 14.16 3.23
CA GLU A 67 4.91 15.30 3.10
C GLU A 67 3.61 14.91 2.40
N ARG A 68 3.70 14.18 1.27
CA ARG A 68 2.54 13.69 0.51
C ARG A 68 1.70 12.73 1.35
N ASP A 69 2.33 11.82 2.08
CA ASP A 69 1.68 10.81 2.92
C ASP A 69 0.80 11.46 3.99
N ARG A 70 1.32 12.49 4.69
CA ARG A 70 0.52 13.30 5.62
C ARG A 70 -0.70 13.94 4.97
N GLN A 71 -0.56 14.46 3.75
CA GLN A 71 -1.67 15.08 3.02
C GLN A 71 -2.73 14.06 2.60
N LEU A 72 -2.31 12.86 2.19
CA LEU A 72 -3.19 11.80 1.73
C LEU A 72 -3.98 11.15 2.85
N MET A 73 -3.45 11.14 4.07
CA MET A 73 -4.18 10.73 5.29
C MET A 73 -5.49 11.53 5.49
N PHE A 74 -5.60 12.72 4.87
CA PHE A 74 -6.79 13.58 4.89
C PHE A 74 -7.57 13.61 3.55
N SER A 75 -7.15 12.84 2.55
CA SER A 75 -7.78 12.77 1.22
C SER A 75 -8.73 11.58 1.12
N THR A 76 -9.87 11.76 0.44
CA THR A 76 -10.86 10.69 0.16
C THR A 76 -10.44 9.74 -0.96
N VAL A 77 -9.36 10.05 -1.68
CA VAL A 77 -8.81 9.23 -2.77
C VAL A 77 -7.48 8.63 -2.31
N GLY A 78 -7.47 7.33 -2.06
CA GLY A 78 -6.24 6.59 -1.76
C GLY A 78 -5.27 6.57 -2.94
N THR A 79 -3.99 6.32 -2.68
CA THR A 79 -2.95 6.38 -3.71
C THR A 79 -2.74 5.03 -4.37
N PRO A 80 -2.56 4.97 -5.71
CA PRO A 80 -2.38 3.71 -6.43
C PRO A 80 -1.07 2.97 -6.13
N ASP A 81 -0.21 3.47 -5.24
CA ASP A 81 1.17 2.95 -5.02
C ASP A 81 1.22 1.42 -4.79
N TYR A 82 0.21 0.87 -4.12
CA TYR A 82 0.14 -0.55 -3.75
C TYR A 82 -0.67 -1.40 -4.74
N ILE A 83 -1.27 -0.80 -5.78
CA ILE A 83 -2.15 -1.51 -6.71
C ILE A 83 -1.32 -2.28 -7.76
N ALA A 84 -1.64 -3.55 -7.97
CA ALA A 84 -1.00 -4.37 -8.99
C ALA A 84 -1.38 -3.93 -10.42
N PRO A 85 -0.45 -4.00 -11.41
CA PRO A 85 -0.68 -3.49 -12.76
C PRO A 85 -1.87 -4.16 -13.47
N GLU A 86 -2.14 -5.43 -13.19
CA GLU A 86 -3.28 -6.16 -13.77
C GLU A 86 -4.65 -5.69 -13.27
N VAL A 87 -4.72 -5.03 -12.11
CA VAL A 87 -5.99 -4.47 -11.58
C VAL A 87 -6.50 -3.36 -12.51
N PHE A 88 -5.59 -2.64 -13.17
CA PHE A 88 -5.96 -1.61 -14.14
C PHE A 88 -6.57 -2.20 -15.42
N SER A 89 -6.13 -3.40 -15.82
CA SER A 89 -6.33 -3.95 -17.16
C SER A 89 -7.75 -4.44 -17.49
N ARG A 90 -8.74 -4.33 -16.59
CA ARG A 90 -10.14 -4.79 -16.76
C ARG A 90 -10.34 -6.25 -17.18
N ARG A 91 -9.28 -7.05 -17.30
CA ARG A 91 -9.27 -8.45 -17.77
C ARG A 91 -9.49 -9.47 -16.65
N GLY A 92 -9.90 -9.00 -15.47
CA GLY A 92 -9.91 -9.78 -14.25
C GLY A 92 -8.51 -9.89 -13.63
N TYR A 93 -8.47 -10.10 -12.33
CA TYR A 93 -7.26 -10.33 -11.54
C TYR A 93 -7.53 -11.45 -10.53
N ASP A 94 -6.46 -12.08 -10.04
CA ASP A 94 -6.54 -13.15 -9.06
C ASP A 94 -6.10 -12.66 -7.66
N LYS A 95 -6.11 -13.57 -6.68
CA LYS A 95 -5.60 -13.29 -5.33
C LYS A 95 -4.11 -12.94 -5.27
N LYS A 96 -3.35 -13.05 -6.36
CA LYS A 96 -1.93 -12.69 -6.36
C LYS A 96 -1.71 -11.18 -6.42
N VAL A 97 -2.74 -10.37 -6.63
CA VAL A 97 -2.62 -8.90 -6.50
C VAL A 97 -2.23 -8.49 -5.08
N ASP A 98 -2.65 -9.24 -4.06
CA ASP A 98 -2.28 -8.95 -2.67
C ASP A 98 -0.80 -9.21 -2.41
N TRP A 99 -0.20 -10.21 -3.08
CA TRP A 99 1.24 -10.48 -3.01
C TRP A 99 2.07 -9.38 -3.67
N TRP A 100 1.52 -8.69 -4.68
CA TRP A 100 2.17 -7.47 -5.22
C TRP A 100 2.18 -6.37 -4.16
N SER A 101 1.02 -6.09 -3.54
CA SER A 101 0.91 -5.09 -2.47
C SER A 101 1.88 -5.39 -1.32
N LEU A 102 2.01 -6.67 -0.92
CA LEU A 102 2.98 -7.09 0.08
C LEU A 102 4.43 -6.80 -0.35
N GLY A 103 4.78 -7.05 -1.61
CA GLY A 103 6.10 -6.71 -2.16
C GLY A 103 6.38 -5.21 -2.12
N VAL A 104 5.38 -4.39 -2.46
CA VAL A 104 5.46 -2.91 -2.37
C VAL A 104 5.67 -2.46 -0.92
N ILE A 105 4.91 -3.01 0.03
CA ILE A 105 5.05 -2.71 1.47
C ILE A 105 6.43 -3.11 1.97
N MET A 106 6.90 -4.31 1.60
CA MET A 106 8.23 -4.79 1.99
C MET A 106 9.32 -3.87 1.45
N TYR A 107 9.22 -3.43 0.19
CA TYR A 107 10.12 -2.43 -0.38
C TYR A 107 10.07 -1.11 0.41
N GLU A 108 8.87 -0.60 0.70
CA GLU A 108 8.70 0.66 1.41
C GLU A 108 9.30 0.63 2.83
N CYS A 109 9.08 -0.45 3.60
CA CYS A 109 9.69 -0.60 4.93
C CYS A 109 11.23 -0.59 4.87
N CYS A 110 11.78 -1.07 3.77
CA CYS A 110 13.21 -1.22 3.54
C CYS A 110 13.87 0.07 3.00
N VAL A 111 13.20 0.75 2.07
CA VAL A 111 13.74 1.88 1.30
C VAL A 111 13.22 3.22 1.82
N GLY A 112 12.05 3.25 2.46
CA GLY A 112 11.42 4.41 3.09
C GLY A 112 10.38 5.14 2.24
N PHE A 113 10.09 4.65 1.03
CA PHE A 113 9.03 5.13 0.13
C PHE A 113 8.67 4.01 -0.88
N PRO A 114 7.49 4.02 -1.51
CA PRO A 114 7.09 2.97 -2.44
C PRO A 114 7.88 3.02 -3.75
N PRO A 115 8.07 1.88 -4.44
CA PRO A 115 8.96 1.77 -5.60
C PRO A 115 8.50 2.56 -6.83
N PHE A 116 7.21 2.92 -6.90
CA PHE A 116 6.63 3.65 -8.02
C PHE A 116 6.21 5.08 -7.66
N TYR A 117 6.71 5.60 -6.53
CA TYR A 117 6.40 6.95 -6.07
C TYR A 117 6.61 7.99 -7.17
N ALA A 118 5.62 8.86 -7.33
CA ALA A 118 5.68 10.12 -8.05
C ALA A 118 4.80 11.16 -7.34
N GLU A 119 5.09 12.44 -7.55
CA GLU A 119 4.27 13.53 -6.98
C GLU A 119 2.83 13.47 -7.49
N ASP A 120 2.66 13.10 -8.77
CA ASP A 120 1.35 12.98 -9.41
C ASP A 120 0.83 11.51 -9.43
N PRO A 121 -0.44 11.26 -9.08
CA PRO A 121 -1.03 9.92 -9.12
C PRO A 121 -1.08 9.29 -10.52
N LEU A 122 -1.27 10.06 -11.61
CA LEU A 122 -1.22 9.51 -12.98
C LEU A 122 0.19 9.07 -13.35
N ALA A 123 1.21 9.83 -12.94
CA ALA A 123 2.60 9.43 -13.09
C ALA A 123 2.92 8.15 -12.30
N THR A 124 2.38 8.01 -11.08
CA THR A 124 2.49 6.79 -10.27
C THR A 124 1.85 5.60 -11.01
N CYS A 125 0.63 5.76 -11.54
CA CYS A 125 -0.05 4.75 -12.37
C CYS A 125 0.77 4.35 -13.60
N ARG A 126 1.35 5.33 -14.32
CA ARG A 126 2.25 5.05 -15.45
C ARG A 126 3.47 4.23 -15.01
N LYS A 127 4.13 4.61 -13.92
CA LYS A 127 5.27 3.84 -13.38
C LYS A 127 4.87 2.39 -13.06
N ILE A 128 3.67 2.16 -12.50
CA ILE A 128 3.14 0.83 -12.19
C ILE A 128 2.82 0.02 -13.45
N VAL A 129 2.08 0.58 -14.42
CA VAL A 129 1.72 -0.12 -15.67
C VAL A 129 2.98 -0.55 -16.42
N HIS A 130 4.02 0.28 -16.41
CA HIS A 130 5.30 0.02 -17.03
C HIS A 130 6.37 -0.45 -16.03
N PHE A 131 5.99 -1.14 -14.94
CA PHE A 131 6.90 -1.47 -13.84
C PHE A 131 8.22 -2.13 -14.26
N ARG A 132 8.26 -2.90 -15.35
CA ARG A 132 9.51 -3.52 -15.85
C ARG A 132 10.59 -2.48 -16.17
N ARG A 133 10.17 -1.30 -16.65
CA ARG A 133 11.02 -0.14 -16.93
C ARG A 133 11.44 0.56 -15.65
N TYR A 134 10.50 0.83 -14.76
CA TYR A 134 10.70 1.72 -13.60
C TYR A 134 11.13 1.04 -12.30
N PHE A 135 10.78 -0.23 -12.08
CA PHE A 135 11.06 -0.90 -10.81
C PHE A 135 12.56 -1.17 -10.66
N ARG A 136 13.19 -0.52 -9.69
CA ARG A 136 14.60 -0.72 -9.32
C ARG A 136 14.73 -0.68 -7.80
N ILE A 137 15.57 -1.55 -7.24
CA ILE A 137 16.00 -1.46 -5.84
C ILE A 137 17.29 -0.64 -5.81
N PRO A 138 17.37 0.45 -5.03
CA PRO A 138 18.59 1.24 -4.91
C PRO A 138 19.77 0.39 -4.43
N ALA A 139 20.95 0.58 -5.02
CA ALA A 139 22.14 -0.22 -4.70
C ALA A 139 22.65 0.04 -3.26
N ASP A 140 22.36 1.21 -2.71
CA ASP A 140 22.68 1.64 -1.35
C ASP A 140 21.62 1.22 -0.31
N ALA A 141 20.52 0.60 -0.73
CA ALA A 141 19.53 0.07 0.20
C ALA A 141 20.16 -1.07 1.03
N PRO A 142 20.10 -1.01 2.38
CA PRO A 142 20.76 -1.96 3.27
C PRO A 142 19.99 -3.29 3.36
N LEU A 143 19.87 -3.99 2.24
CA LEU A 143 19.07 -5.21 2.09
C LEU A 143 19.94 -6.43 1.82
N SER A 144 19.62 -7.54 2.49
CA SER A 144 20.22 -8.83 2.16
C SER A 144 19.80 -9.26 0.76
N GLU A 145 20.57 -10.17 0.14
CA GLU A 145 20.23 -10.68 -1.19
C GLU A 145 18.91 -11.45 -1.19
N GLU A 146 18.61 -12.19 -0.12
CA GLU A 146 17.33 -12.89 0.04
C GLU A 146 16.15 -11.91 0.12
N CYS A 147 16.35 -10.75 0.76
CA CYS A 147 15.33 -9.71 0.81
C CYS A 147 15.05 -9.14 -0.58
N LYS A 148 16.12 -8.80 -1.33
CA LYS A 148 16.01 -8.29 -2.71
C LYS A 148 15.33 -9.31 -3.63
N GLU A 149 15.74 -10.57 -3.56
CA GLU A 149 15.17 -11.67 -4.34
C GLU A 149 13.67 -11.81 -4.06
N LEU A 150 13.26 -11.80 -2.78
CA LEU A 150 11.85 -11.90 -2.40
C LEU A 150 11.04 -10.74 -2.97
N ILE A 151 11.52 -9.49 -2.83
CA ILE A 151 10.84 -8.31 -3.39
C ILE A 151 10.72 -8.44 -4.91
N HIS A 152 11.75 -8.90 -5.62
CA HIS A 152 11.69 -9.15 -7.06
C HIS A 152 10.67 -10.23 -7.45
N ASN A 153 10.50 -11.26 -6.63
CA ASN A 153 9.52 -12.33 -6.87
C ASN A 153 8.07 -11.92 -6.53
N LEU A 154 7.87 -10.90 -5.69
CA LEU A 154 6.57 -10.31 -5.39
C LEU A 154 6.19 -9.20 -6.39
N ILE A 155 7.12 -8.30 -6.71
CA ILE A 155 6.95 -7.21 -7.69
C ILE A 155 7.34 -7.72 -9.09
N CYS A 156 6.56 -8.67 -9.60
CA CYS A 156 6.73 -9.20 -10.95
C CYS A 156 5.39 -9.47 -11.65
N SER A 157 5.47 -10.03 -12.87
CA SER A 157 4.29 -10.41 -13.64
C SER A 157 3.45 -11.47 -12.91
N PRO A 158 2.10 -11.42 -12.98
CA PRO A 158 1.21 -12.28 -12.18
C PRO A 158 1.52 -13.78 -12.30
N ARG A 159 1.88 -14.22 -13.51
CA ARG A 159 2.20 -15.62 -13.81
C ARG A 159 3.38 -16.17 -12.99
N ARG A 160 4.40 -15.35 -12.71
CA ARG A 160 5.60 -15.75 -11.97
C ARG A 160 5.56 -15.36 -10.50
N ARG A 161 4.58 -14.52 -10.12
CA ARG A 161 4.49 -13.99 -8.77
C ARG A 161 4.28 -15.11 -7.77
N TYR A 162 5.04 -15.07 -6.68
CA TYR A 162 4.91 -16.03 -5.59
C TYR A 162 3.53 -15.95 -4.95
N GLY A 163 3.02 -17.12 -4.56
CA GLY A 163 1.93 -17.26 -3.62
C GLY A 163 2.46 -17.60 -2.24
N PHE A 164 1.55 -18.03 -1.37
CA PHE A 164 1.88 -18.40 0.01
C PHE A 164 2.91 -19.53 0.09
N ASP A 165 2.76 -20.58 -0.72
CA ASP A 165 3.61 -21.77 -0.65
C ASP A 165 5.05 -21.49 -1.08
N GLU A 166 5.24 -20.68 -2.13
CA GLU A 166 6.57 -20.24 -2.54
C GLU A 166 7.20 -19.31 -1.50
N LEU A 167 6.39 -18.42 -0.91
CA LEU A 167 6.85 -17.48 0.12
C LEU A 167 7.29 -18.21 1.39
N LYS A 168 6.53 -19.20 1.87
CA LYS A 168 6.87 -20.01 3.05
C LYS A 168 8.21 -20.74 2.90
N LYS A 169 8.60 -21.08 1.67
CA LYS A 169 9.85 -21.80 1.33
C LYS A 169 11.03 -20.88 1.03
N HIS A 170 10.81 -19.57 0.93
CA HIS A 170 11.85 -18.63 0.53
C HIS A 170 12.94 -18.50 1.60
N ALA A 171 14.20 -18.36 1.18
CA ALA A 171 15.35 -18.28 2.09
C ALA A 171 15.27 -17.12 3.09
N PHE A 172 14.58 -16.03 2.71
CA PHE A 172 14.28 -14.91 3.60
C PHE A 172 13.52 -15.33 4.87
N PHE A 173 12.70 -16.38 4.79
CA PHE A 173 11.90 -16.90 5.91
C PHE A 173 12.41 -18.23 6.45
N LYS A 174 13.68 -18.59 6.20
CA LYS A 174 14.26 -19.89 6.59
C LYS A 174 14.11 -20.21 8.09
N ASP A 175 14.21 -19.20 8.95
CA ASP A 175 14.15 -19.31 10.41
C ASP A 175 12.77 -18.93 10.96
N CYS A 176 11.77 -18.76 10.08
CA CYS A 176 10.44 -18.31 10.45
C CYS A 176 9.58 -19.48 10.98
N PRO A 177 9.10 -19.44 12.23
CA PRO A 177 8.27 -20.50 12.80
C PRO A 177 6.82 -20.32 12.35
N TRP A 178 6.55 -20.61 11.08
CA TRP A 178 5.26 -20.37 10.42
C TRP A 178 4.04 -20.95 11.15
N ASP A 179 4.21 -22.07 11.84
CA ASP A 179 3.11 -22.77 12.51
C ASP A 179 2.84 -22.23 13.93
N ASP A 180 3.71 -21.35 14.45
CA ASP A 180 3.60 -20.78 15.81
C ASP A 180 4.00 -19.29 15.86
N LEU A 181 3.65 -18.54 14.81
CA LEU A 181 3.98 -17.12 14.70
C LEU A 181 3.41 -16.26 15.84
N ILE A 182 2.27 -16.66 16.41
CA ILE A 182 1.61 -15.91 17.49
C ILE A 182 2.39 -15.98 18.81
N SER A 183 3.22 -17.01 18.99
CA SER A 183 4.05 -17.16 20.19
C SER A 183 5.38 -16.44 20.08
N VAL A 184 5.78 -16.01 18.87
CA VAL A 184 7.00 -15.25 18.64
C VAL A 184 6.83 -13.83 19.17
N LYS A 185 7.73 -13.41 20.05
CA LYS A 185 7.76 -12.03 20.55
C LYS A 185 7.91 -11.02 19.41
N PRO A 186 6.96 -10.08 19.24
CA PRO A 186 7.06 -9.06 18.21
C PRO A 186 8.25 -8.11 18.42
N PRO A 187 8.79 -7.51 17.35
CA PRO A 187 9.91 -6.55 17.44
C PRO A 187 9.50 -5.25 18.14
N PHE A 188 8.22 -4.91 18.13
CA PHE A 188 7.67 -3.73 18.77
C PHE A 188 6.37 -4.09 19.50
N VAL A 189 6.31 -3.76 20.79
CA VAL A 189 5.09 -3.86 21.61
C VAL A 189 4.77 -2.46 22.13
N PRO A 190 3.61 -1.89 21.79
CA PRO A 190 3.27 -0.52 22.17
C PRO A 190 3.11 -0.40 23.69
N LYS A 191 3.67 0.67 24.26
CA LYS A 191 3.57 0.93 25.71
C LYS A 191 2.35 1.80 25.99
N LEU A 192 1.24 1.15 26.35
CA LEU A 192 -0.02 1.84 26.65
C LEU A 192 -0.08 2.23 28.14
N LYS A 193 -0.57 3.44 28.43
CA LYS A 193 -0.80 3.93 29.80
C LYS A 193 -2.15 3.46 30.36
N HIS A 194 -3.14 3.25 29.50
CA HIS A 194 -4.50 2.82 29.82
C HIS A 194 -5.22 2.33 28.54
N GLU A 195 -6.41 1.74 28.67
CA GLU A 195 -7.14 1.09 27.57
C GLU A 195 -7.51 2.04 26.41
N THR A 196 -7.71 3.33 26.69
CA THR A 196 -8.06 4.35 25.69
C THR A 196 -6.85 5.20 25.27
N ASP A 197 -5.63 4.75 25.50
CA ASP A 197 -4.42 5.50 25.17
C ASP A 197 -4.22 5.60 23.66
N ALA A 198 -4.43 6.80 23.12
CA ALA A 198 -4.28 7.12 21.70
C ALA A 198 -2.90 7.73 21.36
N SER A 199 -1.90 7.64 22.23
CA SER A 199 -0.58 8.29 22.05
C SER A 199 0.25 7.77 20.87
N HIS A 200 -0.05 6.56 20.37
CA HIS A 200 0.59 5.98 19.19
C HIS A 200 -0.10 6.38 17.87
N PHE A 201 -1.18 7.16 17.93
CA PHE A 201 -1.85 7.72 16.76
C PHE A 201 -1.42 9.18 16.55
N GLU A 202 -1.38 9.63 15.29
CA GLU A 202 -1.18 11.06 15.02
C GLU A 202 -2.36 11.86 15.59
N LYS A 203 -2.04 13.00 16.21
CA LYS A 203 -3.07 13.91 16.70
C LYS A 203 -3.72 14.57 15.49
N VAL A 204 -5.04 14.49 15.38
CA VAL A 204 -5.77 15.24 14.36
C VAL A 204 -5.73 16.72 14.75
N GLU A 205 -4.89 17.50 14.09
CA GLU A 205 -4.60 18.88 14.50
C GLU A 205 -5.70 19.89 14.13
N SER A 206 -6.64 19.56 13.23
CA SER A 206 -7.68 20.50 12.80
C SER A 206 -9.10 20.01 13.09
N GLN A 207 -9.87 20.85 13.79
CA GLN A 207 -11.32 20.70 13.99
C GLN A 207 -12.05 20.57 12.64
N GLN A 208 -11.52 21.20 11.59
CA GLN A 208 -12.04 21.10 10.22
C GLN A 208 -11.95 19.68 9.64
N ALA A 209 -10.84 18.95 9.84
CA ALA A 209 -10.73 17.55 9.38
C ALA A 209 -11.70 16.62 10.13
N VAL A 210 -11.87 16.85 11.45
CA VAL A 210 -12.86 16.14 12.26
C VAL A 210 -14.29 16.43 11.79
N ASP A 211 -14.59 17.69 11.47
CA ASP A 211 -15.92 18.10 11.03
C ASP A 211 -16.24 17.62 9.61
N GLN A 212 -15.25 17.59 8.71
CA GLN A 212 -15.38 17.00 7.39
C GLN A 212 -15.63 15.49 7.48
N HIS A 213 -14.87 14.77 8.30
CA HIS A 213 -15.08 13.33 8.48
C HIS A 213 -16.45 13.04 9.13
N LYS A 214 -16.90 13.88 10.06
CA LYS A 214 -18.27 13.81 10.63
C LYS A 214 -19.36 14.08 9.60
N GLN A 215 -19.14 15.01 8.66
CA GLN A 215 -20.09 15.29 7.57
C GLN A 215 -20.17 14.11 6.59
N GLU A 216 -19.04 13.49 6.25
CA GLU A 216 -18.97 12.30 5.40
C GLU A 216 -19.63 11.07 6.07
N TYR A 217 -19.41 10.86 7.37
CA TYR A 217 -20.10 9.82 8.14
C TYR A 217 -21.62 10.05 8.21
N LYS A 218 -22.07 11.30 8.29
CA LYS A 218 -23.51 11.63 8.22
C LYS A 218 -24.07 11.41 6.82
N ALA A 219 -23.31 11.72 5.77
CA ALA A 219 -23.71 11.47 4.38
C ALA A 219 -23.86 9.97 4.10
N SER A 220 -22.95 9.12 4.58
CA SER A 220 -23.02 7.65 4.41
C SER A 220 -24.18 7.00 5.16
N LYS A 221 -24.64 7.58 6.28
CA LYS A 221 -25.88 7.16 6.96
C LYS A 221 -27.15 7.56 6.20
N THR A 222 -27.11 8.63 5.41
CA THR A 222 -28.28 9.17 4.71
C THR A 222 -28.57 8.44 3.40
N THR A 223 -27.54 7.86 2.76
CA THR A 223 -27.67 7.06 1.53
C THR A 223 -28.07 5.59 1.76
N GLY A 224 -28.32 5.17 3.01
CA GLY A 224 -28.89 3.85 3.31
C GLY A 224 -27.94 2.65 3.16
N GLU A 225 -26.69 2.85 2.73
CA GLU A 225 -25.71 1.77 2.56
C GLU A 225 -24.92 1.45 3.85
N GLY A 226 -25.14 2.18 4.95
CA GLY A 226 -24.34 2.08 6.18
C GLY A 226 -24.96 1.29 7.35
N ARG A 227 -25.96 0.42 7.14
CA ARG A 227 -26.66 -0.23 8.28
C ARG A 227 -25.95 -1.40 8.95
N ASP A 228 -24.92 -2.00 8.37
CA ASP A 228 -24.23 -3.14 8.99
C ASP A 228 -22.80 -2.84 9.45
N MET A 229 -22.53 -1.60 9.90
CA MET A 229 -21.18 -1.23 10.35
C MET A 229 -21.00 -1.13 11.86
N PHE A 230 -22.04 -1.27 12.68
CA PHE A 230 -21.91 -1.19 14.14
C PHE A 230 -23.03 -1.96 14.86
N LEU A 231 -22.91 -3.29 14.89
CA LEU A 231 -23.67 -4.12 15.84
C LEU A 231 -22.88 -5.40 16.17
N CYS A 232 -21.67 -5.25 16.71
CA CYS A 232 -21.10 -6.28 17.58
C CYS A 232 -20.05 -5.72 18.56
N GLN A 233 -20.40 -4.66 19.28
CA GLN A 233 -19.84 -4.37 20.60
C GLN A 233 -20.97 -3.82 21.48
N HIS A 234 -21.88 -4.72 21.86
CA HIS A 234 -22.64 -4.72 23.11
C HIS A 234 -23.69 -5.83 23.05
N LYS A 235 -23.25 -7.04 23.38
CA LYS A 235 -23.88 -7.97 24.32
C LYS A 235 -22.89 -9.06 24.67
#